data_AF-I3Y736-F1
#
_entry.id   AF-I3Y736-F1
#
_cell.length_a   1.000
_cell.length_b   1.000
_cell.length_c   1.000
_cell.angle_alpha   90.00
_cell.angle_beta   90.00
_cell.angle_gamma   90.00
#
_symmetry.space_group_name_H-M   'P 1'
#
loop_
_entity.id
_entity.type
_entity.pdbx_description
1 polymer ?
#
loop_
_entity_poly.entity_id
_entity_poly.type
_entity_poly.pdbx_seq_one_letter_code
_entity_poly.pdbx_strand_id
1 'polypeptide(L)'
;MTYLSLSRAARLAGVTRAELQRRIRRGEIATFEGAVAVEDLLRAYPAVSLTNDAALERVERIKRDALPKLNAGETVLPSPEVFLSRLRGLSETLAERIAANELAHTLLDQVGARLAGLAAQPPEQLSAALREIQDWFVDARRQLALHPVPDGRAQLLAKDTFLRIMAANVKLIPSGHDFFVEGNESILDASVRAGLKLSYGCSSGNCGDCKVRLISGETRKIRDHDYVISEREKSMGYLLSCSQTAVTDLVIEAAEALSVDDLPQQEIRASLRKLERLSPDLIALNIQTPRTHTLRFMAGQRARLTLEDGATRELSIASCPCNGRNLWFYVRRQDDAFSERVFNSLHPGHLVTVTGPQGDFVLVEDAPEPAILIAFGDGIAPIKSLIEHAVSIDLIESFHLYWDTTYPDGHHQAHWGRALKDALDNFSFTPLMSGRPEDVIAVVRADHSGPDRPRYYLAGPAELVQRAAVLLRDQGIEKARIKLEHTDT
;
A
#
# COMPACT_ATOMS: atom_id res chain seq x y z
N MET A 1 -38.53 16.14 3.02
CA MET A 1 -37.37 16.97 2.64
C MET A 1 -36.32 16.05 2.07
N THR A 2 -35.98 16.22 0.80
CA THR A 2 -34.98 15.39 0.14
C THR A 2 -33.60 15.93 0.51
N TYR A 3 -32.79 15.13 1.18
CA TYR A 3 -31.45 15.51 1.60
C TYR A 3 -30.42 14.86 0.68
N LEU A 4 -29.47 15.64 0.19
CA LEU A 4 -28.36 15.19 -0.63
C LEU A 4 -27.12 15.08 0.23
N SER A 5 -26.37 13.98 0.07
CA SER A 5 -25.05 13.91 0.67
C SER A 5 -24.18 15.06 0.15
N LEU A 6 -23.30 15.57 0.99
CA LEU A 6 -22.36 16.66 0.68
C LEU A 6 -21.62 16.46 -0.66
N SER A 7 -21.19 15.23 -0.96
CA SER A 7 -20.49 14.90 -2.21
C SER A 7 -21.41 14.97 -3.44
N ARG A 8 -22.67 14.55 -3.30
CA ARG A 8 -23.67 14.59 -4.38
C ARG A 8 -24.16 16.02 -4.61
N ALA A 9 -24.37 16.79 -3.53
CA ALA A 9 -24.70 18.20 -3.55
C ALA A 9 -23.60 19.05 -4.22
N ALA A 10 -22.33 18.81 -3.87
CA ALA A 10 -21.19 19.52 -4.47
C ALA A 10 -21.08 19.24 -5.98
N ARG A 11 -21.26 17.97 -6.37
CA ARG A 11 -21.24 17.53 -7.77
C ARG A 11 -22.38 18.13 -8.59
N LEU A 12 -23.58 18.24 -8.03
CA LEU A 12 -24.74 18.87 -8.69
C LEU A 12 -24.60 20.40 -8.75
N ALA A 13 -23.98 21.02 -7.75
CA ALA A 13 -23.69 22.45 -7.71
C ALA A 13 -22.49 22.88 -8.57
N GLY A 14 -21.75 21.94 -9.16
CA GLY A 14 -20.56 22.23 -9.98
C GLY A 14 -19.38 22.79 -9.17
N VAL A 15 -19.34 22.54 -7.86
CA VAL A 15 -18.31 23.06 -6.94
C VAL A 15 -17.61 21.92 -6.20
N THR A 16 -16.45 22.19 -5.61
CA THR A 16 -15.77 21.18 -4.80
C THR A 16 -16.48 20.95 -3.46
N ARG A 17 -16.35 19.74 -2.90
CA ARG A 17 -16.90 19.40 -1.58
C ARG A 17 -16.40 20.34 -0.48
N ALA A 18 -15.15 20.80 -0.58
CA ALA A 18 -14.53 21.72 0.37
C ALA A 18 -15.16 23.13 0.34
N GLU A 19 -15.53 23.64 -0.84
CA GLU A 19 -16.22 24.93 -0.99
C GLU A 19 -17.64 24.85 -0.43
N LEU A 20 -18.36 23.75 -0.70
CA LEU A 20 -19.68 23.52 -0.14
C LEU A 20 -19.65 23.41 1.40
N GLN A 21 -18.67 22.67 1.96
CA GLN A 21 -18.43 22.60 3.41
C GLN A 21 -18.00 23.93 4.03
N ARG A 22 -17.37 24.83 3.26
CA ARG A 22 -16.98 26.16 3.73
C ARG A 22 -18.19 27.06 3.93
N ARG A 23 -19.18 27.02 3.03
CA ARG A 23 -20.43 27.78 3.15
C ARG A 23 -21.35 27.23 4.23
N ILE A 24 -21.38 25.91 4.41
CA ILE A 24 -22.06 25.26 5.55
C ILE A 24 -21.49 25.76 6.88
N ARG A 25 -20.15 25.86 7.02
CA ARG A 25 -19.51 26.40 8.22
C ARG A 25 -19.76 27.89 8.47
N ARG A 26 -20.10 28.66 7.43
CA ARG A 26 -20.51 30.08 7.54
C ARG A 26 -21.99 30.24 7.86
N GLY A 27 -22.74 29.15 7.96
CA GLY A 27 -24.18 29.15 8.27
C GLY A 27 -25.07 29.49 7.06
N GLU A 28 -24.52 29.57 5.85
CA GLU A 28 -25.26 29.93 4.64
C GLU A 28 -26.13 28.78 4.11
N ILE A 29 -25.76 27.54 4.43
CA ILE A 29 -26.46 26.31 4.04
C ILE A 29 -26.59 25.44 5.29
N ALA A 30 -27.82 25.09 5.65
CA ALA A 30 -28.07 24.20 6.77
C ALA A 30 -27.77 22.75 6.38
N THR A 31 -27.20 21.99 7.33
CA THR A 31 -27.01 20.55 7.19
C THR A 31 -27.73 19.82 8.31
N PHE A 32 -28.34 18.70 7.97
CA PHE A 32 -28.88 17.74 8.92
C PHE A 32 -28.17 16.40 8.70
N GLU A 33 -27.53 15.87 9.75
CA GLU A 33 -26.74 14.61 9.71
C GLU A 33 -25.74 14.52 8.54
N GLY A 34 -25.08 15.65 8.23
CA GLY A 34 -24.07 15.70 7.16
C GLY A 34 -24.63 15.71 5.73
N ALA A 35 -25.95 15.82 5.57
CA ALA A 35 -26.64 16.00 4.30
C ALA A 35 -27.24 17.41 4.19
N VAL A 36 -27.30 17.91 2.95
CA VAL A 36 -27.81 19.24 2.60
C VAL A 36 -29.22 19.09 2.01
N ALA A 37 -30.20 19.85 2.50
CA ALA A 37 -31.53 19.84 1.89
C ALA A 37 -31.45 20.36 0.46
N VAL A 38 -32.11 19.70 -0.49
CA VAL A 38 -32.15 20.13 -1.91
C VAL A 38 -32.63 21.57 -2.04
N GLU A 39 -33.56 21.99 -1.19
CA GLU A 39 -34.11 23.35 -1.14
C GLU A 39 -33.06 24.40 -0.72
N ASP A 40 -32.20 24.07 0.24
CA ASP A 40 -31.10 24.95 0.68
C ASP A 40 -29.97 24.99 -0.34
N LEU A 41 -29.72 23.90 -1.05
CA LEU A 41 -28.74 23.84 -2.14
C LEU A 41 -29.19 24.71 -3.33
N LEU A 42 -30.47 24.64 -3.72
CA LEU A 42 -31.03 25.46 -4.79
C LEU A 42 -31.11 26.94 -4.41
N ARG A 43 -31.28 27.26 -3.11
CA ARG A 43 -31.21 28.64 -2.61
C ARG A 43 -29.79 29.22 -2.71
N ALA A 44 -28.77 28.43 -2.37
CA ALA A 44 -27.37 28.85 -2.42
C ALA A 44 -26.76 28.82 -3.83
N TYR A 45 -27.29 27.97 -4.72
CA TYR A 45 -26.84 27.81 -6.11
C TYR A 45 -28.03 27.78 -7.08
N PRO A 46 -28.60 28.95 -7.45
CA PRO A 46 -29.82 29.03 -8.26
C PRO A 46 -29.66 28.55 -9.72
N ALA A 47 -28.41 28.47 -10.21
CA ALA A 47 -28.09 28.04 -11.57
C ALA A 47 -27.98 26.51 -11.73
N VAL A 48 -28.22 25.74 -10.67
CA VAL A 48 -28.23 24.27 -10.71
C VAL A 48 -29.45 23.81 -11.48
N SER A 49 -29.26 23.47 -12.75
CA SER A 49 -30.27 22.82 -13.58
C SER A 49 -30.03 21.31 -13.59
N LEU A 50 -31.03 20.54 -13.17
CA LEU A 50 -31.00 19.07 -13.22
C LEU A 50 -31.22 18.50 -14.63
N THR A 51 -31.34 19.35 -15.65
CA THR A 51 -31.87 18.98 -16.97
C THR A 51 -31.25 19.77 -18.12
N ASN A 52 -29.92 19.85 -18.28
CA ASN A 52 -29.38 20.26 -19.59
C ASN A 52 -28.09 19.54 -20.00
N ASP A 53 -28.24 18.76 -21.08
CA ASP A 53 -27.41 17.62 -21.52
C ASP A 53 -26.74 17.86 -22.88
N ALA A 54 -26.64 19.12 -23.33
CA ALA A 54 -26.26 19.43 -24.72
C ALA A 54 -24.75 19.39 -25.00
N ALA A 55 -23.89 19.34 -23.97
CA ALA A 55 -22.44 19.26 -24.15
C ALA A 55 -21.92 17.82 -24.29
N LEU A 56 -22.65 16.84 -23.72
CA LEU A 56 -22.27 15.43 -23.73
C LEU A 56 -22.57 14.76 -25.08
N GLU A 57 -23.71 15.09 -25.71
CA GLU A 57 -24.11 14.53 -27.01
C GLU A 57 -23.11 14.84 -28.13
N ARG A 58 -22.43 15.99 -28.06
CA ARG A 58 -21.44 16.41 -29.06
C ARG A 58 -20.15 15.59 -28.95
N VAL A 59 -19.78 15.17 -27.74
CA VAL A 59 -18.61 14.32 -27.46
C VAL A 59 -18.92 12.85 -27.75
N GLU A 60 -20.15 12.41 -27.50
CA GLU A 60 -20.58 11.04 -27.85
C GLU A 60 -20.62 10.81 -29.36
N ARG A 61 -21.07 11.78 -30.15
CA ARG A 61 -21.09 11.66 -31.61
C ARG A 61 -19.67 11.55 -32.19
N ILE A 62 -18.71 12.31 -31.65
CA ILE A 62 -17.29 12.23 -32.04
C ILE A 62 -16.67 10.88 -31.65
N LYS A 63 -17.06 10.30 -30.49
CA LYS A 63 -16.64 8.94 -30.09
C LYS A 63 -17.24 7.85 -30.97
N ARG A 64 -18.48 8.02 -31.42
CA ARG A 64 -19.23 7.03 -32.21
C ARG A 64 -18.65 6.87 -33.62
N ASP A 65 -18.12 7.95 -34.18
CA ASP A 65 -17.54 7.97 -35.53
C ASP A 65 -16.05 7.55 -35.58
N ALA A 66 -15.42 7.30 -34.41
CA ALA A 66 -13.96 7.09 -34.30
C ALA A 66 -13.53 5.64 -33.98
N LEU A 67 -14.42 4.64 -34.04
CA LEU A 67 -14.08 3.23 -33.75
C LEU A 67 -14.11 2.36 -35.02
N PRO A 68 -12.96 1.85 -35.49
CA PRO A 68 -12.91 0.94 -36.63
C PRO A 68 -13.51 -0.42 -36.31
N LYS A 69 -14.18 -0.98 -37.32
CA LYS A 69 -14.84 -2.30 -37.30
C LYS A 69 -13.86 -3.41 -36.90
N LEU A 70 -14.06 -4.01 -35.73
CA LEU A 70 -13.45 -5.28 -35.34
C LEU A 70 -14.57 -6.32 -35.16
N ASN A 71 -14.65 -7.23 -36.12
CA ASN A 71 -15.43 -8.46 -35.99
C ASN A 71 -14.49 -9.58 -35.56
N ALA A 72 -14.64 -10.07 -34.33
CA ALA A 72 -14.48 -11.49 -33.96
C ALA A 72 -15.00 -11.71 -32.52
N GLY A 73 -16.21 -12.23 -32.38
CA GLY A 73 -16.61 -13.16 -31.30
C GLY A 73 -16.63 -12.72 -29.83
N GLU A 74 -16.34 -11.47 -29.47
CA GLU A 74 -16.22 -11.07 -28.06
C GLU A 74 -17.53 -10.56 -27.47
N THR A 75 -17.96 -11.19 -26.37
CA THR A 75 -19.00 -10.65 -25.49
C THR A 75 -18.51 -9.30 -24.98
N VAL A 76 -19.19 -8.21 -25.36
CA VAL A 76 -18.88 -6.88 -24.83
C VAL A 76 -19.07 -6.93 -23.32
N LEU A 77 -17.99 -6.78 -22.56
CA LEU A 77 -18.05 -6.71 -21.11
C LEU A 77 -18.93 -5.51 -20.69
N PRO A 78 -19.82 -5.67 -19.69
CA PRO A 78 -20.59 -4.57 -19.17
C PRO A 78 -19.69 -3.51 -18.51
N SER A 79 -20.23 -2.32 -18.23
CA SER A 79 -19.47 -1.31 -17.49
C SER A 79 -18.97 -1.87 -16.15
N PRO A 80 -17.84 -1.37 -15.60
CA PRO A 80 -17.27 -1.88 -14.35
C PRO A 80 -18.28 -1.90 -13.18
N GLU A 81 -19.11 -0.85 -13.08
CA GLU A 81 -20.16 -0.77 -12.06
C GLU A 81 -21.22 -1.89 -12.21
N VAL A 82 -21.64 -2.16 -13.45
CA VAL A 82 -22.60 -3.23 -13.76
C VAL A 82 -21.98 -4.61 -13.56
N PHE A 83 -20.71 -4.79 -13.94
CA PHE A 83 -19.97 -6.03 -13.71
C PHE A 83 -19.86 -6.35 -12.22
N LEU A 84 -19.41 -5.38 -11.41
CA LEU A 84 -19.27 -5.53 -9.96
C LEU A 84 -20.61 -5.82 -9.27
N SER A 85 -21.69 -5.14 -9.68
CA SER A 85 -23.03 -5.38 -9.15
C SER A 85 -23.51 -6.81 -9.47
N ARG A 86 -23.34 -7.27 -10.71
CA ARG A 86 -23.68 -8.65 -11.11
C ARG A 86 -22.84 -9.68 -10.36
N LEU A 87 -21.56 -9.43 -10.20
CA LEU A 87 -20.62 -10.34 -9.55
C LEU A 87 -20.91 -10.47 -8.06
N ARG A 88 -21.29 -9.38 -7.37
CA ARG A 88 -21.80 -9.44 -6.00
C ARG A 88 -23.06 -10.29 -5.89
N GLY A 89 -24.06 -10.05 -6.75
CA GLY A 89 -25.29 -10.85 -6.75
C GLY A 89 -25.05 -12.34 -7.01
N LEU A 90 -24.10 -12.68 -7.89
CA LEU A 90 -23.69 -14.07 -8.12
C LEU A 90 -22.97 -14.67 -6.90
N SER A 91 -22.08 -13.92 -6.25
CA SER A 91 -21.38 -14.36 -5.02
C SER A 91 -22.35 -14.62 -3.87
N GLU A 92 -23.31 -13.72 -3.66
CA GLU A 92 -24.38 -13.86 -2.65
C GLU A 92 -25.22 -15.11 -2.93
N THR A 93 -25.68 -15.28 -4.17
CA THR A 93 -26.45 -16.46 -4.57
C THR A 93 -25.66 -17.75 -4.37
N LEU A 94 -24.37 -17.75 -4.70
CA LEU A 94 -23.51 -18.93 -4.53
C LEU A 94 -23.31 -19.25 -3.05
N ALA A 95 -23.08 -18.26 -2.20
CA ALA A 95 -22.93 -18.44 -0.77
C ALA A 95 -24.21 -19.00 -0.12
N GLU A 96 -25.38 -18.48 -0.51
CA GLU A 96 -26.68 -19.02 -0.09
C GLU A 96 -26.83 -20.49 -0.50
N ARG A 97 -26.43 -20.84 -1.72
CA ARG A 97 -26.47 -22.23 -2.20
C ARG A 97 -25.51 -23.15 -1.45
N ILE A 98 -24.31 -22.69 -1.14
CA ILE A 98 -23.32 -23.46 -0.36
C ILE A 98 -23.86 -23.69 1.06
N ALA A 99 -24.35 -22.66 1.73
CA ALA A 99 -24.91 -22.78 3.08
C ALA A 99 -26.12 -23.73 3.12
N ALA A 100 -27.03 -23.62 2.15
CA ALA A 100 -28.17 -24.53 2.03
C ALA A 100 -27.71 -25.99 1.82
N ASN A 101 -26.62 -26.21 1.07
CA ASN A 101 -26.05 -27.53 0.85
C ASN A 101 -25.40 -28.10 2.12
N GLU A 102 -24.61 -27.31 2.86
CA GLU A 102 -24.02 -27.71 4.15
C GLU A 102 -25.10 -28.10 5.18
N LEU A 103 -26.20 -27.34 5.24
CA LEU A 103 -27.34 -27.65 6.11
C LEU A 103 -28.06 -28.93 5.68
N ALA A 104 -28.24 -29.14 4.37
CA ALA A 104 -28.83 -30.38 3.86
C ALA A 104 -27.96 -31.60 4.22
N HIS A 105 -26.64 -31.50 4.09
CA HIS A 105 -25.70 -32.54 4.54
C HIS A 105 -25.83 -32.80 6.04
N THR A 106 -25.89 -31.75 6.86
CA THR A 106 -26.07 -31.88 8.31
C THR A 106 -27.38 -32.58 8.67
N LEU A 107 -28.48 -32.28 7.96
CA LEU A 107 -29.77 -32.94 8.16
C LEU A 107 -29.69 -34.44 7.78
N LEU A 108 -29.00 -34.78 6.69
CA LEU A 108 -28.78 -36.16 6.29
C LEU A 108 -27.99 -36.93 7.35
N ASP A 109 -26.96 -36.33 7.95
CA ASP A 109 -26.19 -36.92 9.04
C ASP A 109 -27.06 -37.16 10.29
N GLN A 110 -27.92 -36.20 10.65
CA GLN A 110 -28.86 -36.32 11.77
C GLN A 110 -29.91 -37.42 11.54
N VAL A 111 -30.42 -37.55 10.31
CA VAL A 111 -31.30 -38.66 9.93
C VAL A 111 -30.56 -39.98 10.08
N GLY A 112 -29.33 -40.09 9.58
CA GLY A 112 -28.48 -41.28 9.73
C GLY A 112 -28.28 -41.67 11.19
N ALA A 113 -27.97 -40.72 12.07
CA ALA A 113 -27.80 -40.94 13.50
C ALA A 113 -29.09 -41.42 14.19
N ARG A 114 -30.24 -40.83 13.85
CA ARG A 114 -31.55 -41.23 14.40
C ARG A 114 -31.97 -42.61 13.90
N LEU A 115 -31.72 -42.93 12.63
CA LEU A 115 -31.98 -44.27 12.07
C LEU A 115 -31.09 -45.34 12.72
N ALA A 116 -29.82 -45.03 13.00
CA ALA A 116 -28.94 -45.94 13.73
C ALA A 116 -29.45 -46.24 15.16
N GLY A 117 -30.04 -45.25 15.82
CA GLY A 117 -30.67 -45.40 17.14
C GLY A 117 -31.88 -46.34 17.16
N LEU A 118 -32.56 -46.54 16.03
CA LEU A 118 -33.70 -47.48 15.93
C LEU A 118 -33.27 -48.94 16.07
N ALA A 119 -32.03 -49.28 15.71
CA ALA A 119 -31.53 -50.66 15.81
C ALA A 119 -31.45 -51.16 17.27
N ALA A 120 -31.44 -50.25 18.25
CA ALA A 120 -31.39 -50.56 19.68
C ALA A 120 -32.78 -50.60 20.36
N GLN A 121 -33.86 -50.30 19.64
CA GLN A 121 -35.22 -50.21 20.19
C GLN A 121 -35.96 -51.57 20.11
N PRO A 122 -36.80 -51.92 21.11
CA PRO A 122 -37.61 -53.13 21.06
C PRO A 122 -38.68 -53.06 19.94
N PRO A 123 -39.08 -54.20 19.33
CA PRO A 123 -39.95 -54.24 18.15
C PRO A 123 -41.30 -53.54 18.33
N GLU A 124 -41.80 -53.54 19.56
CA GLU A 124 -43.09 -52.98 19.96
C GLU A 124 -43.09 -51.44 20.02
N GLN A 125 -41.91 -50.81 20.10
CA GLN A 125 -41.75 -49.34 20.11
C GLN A 125 -41.31 -48.78 18.75
N LEU A 126 -40.93 -49.65 17.80
CA LEU A 126 -40.38 -49.27 16.50
C LEU A 126 -41.32 -48.39 15.66
N SER A 127 -42.63 -48.70 15.68
CA SER A 127 -43.65 -47.93 14.93
C SER A 127 -43.87 -46.53 15.49
N ALA A 128 -43.72 -46.34 16.80
CA ALA A 128 -43.81 -45.04 17.44
C ALA A 128 -42.55 -44.21 17.15
N ALA A 129 -41.36 -44.81 17.31
CA ALA A 129 -40.09 -44.16 17.03
C ALA A 129 -39.92 -43.74 15.56
N LEU A 130 -40.41 -44.57 14.61
CA LEU A 130 -40.42 -44.21 13.18
C LEU A 130 -41.33 -43.00 12.90
N ARG A 131 -42.49 -42.90 13.55
CA ARG A 131 -43.39 -41.75 13.44
C ARG A 131 -42.74 -40.48 14.00
N GLU A 132 -42.09 -40.58 15.15
CA GLU A 132 -41.36 -39.44 15.73
C GLU A 132 -40.24 -38.92 14.82
N ILE A 133 -39.46 -39.82 14.19
CA ILE A 133 -38.42 -39.42 13.23
C ILE A 133 -39.06 -38.79 11.99
N GLN A 134 -40.18 -39.32 11.50
CA GLN A 134 -40.89 -38.77 10.36
C GLN A 134 -41.43 -37.36 10.65
N ASP A 135 -42.09 -37.17 11.79
CA ASP A 135 -42.65 -35.89 12.23
C ASP A 135 -41.52 -34.87 12.44
N TRP A 136 -40.43 -35.29 13.11
CA TRP A 136 -39.24 -34.46 13.26
C TRP A 136 -38.62 -34.07 11.91
N PHE A 137 -38.50 -35.00 10.96
CA PHE A 137 -37.89 -34.71 9.65
C PHE A 137 -38.75 -33.74 8.83
N VAL A 138 -40.09 -33.87 8.90
CA VAL A 138 -41.03 -32.94 8.28
C VAL A 138 -40.88 -31.55 8.90
N ASP A 139 -40.81 -31.45 10.22
CA ASP A 139 -40.61 -30.17 10.90
C ASP A 139 -39.23 -29.56 10.59
N ALA A 140 -38.16 -30.37 10.63
CA ALA A 140 -36.80 -29.94 10.30
C ALA A 140 -36.69 -29.43 8.87
N ARG A 141 -37.31 -30.11 7.89
CA ARG A 141 -37.39 -29.62 6.50
C ARG A 141 -38.17 -28.32 6.39
N ARG A 142 -39.25 -28.18 7.16
CA ARG A 142 -40.08 -26.97 7.17
C ARG A 142 -39.32 -25.79 7.76
N GLN A 143 -38.58 -26.00 8.85
CA GLN A 143 -37.72 -24.99 9.46
C GLN A 143 -36.61 -24.55 8.48
N LEU A 144 -35.97 -25.50 7.79
CA LEU A 144 -34.98 -25.22 6.73
C LEU A 144 -35.56 -24.38 5.57
N ALA A 145 -36.81 -24.62 5.19
CA ALA A 145 -37.49 -23.87 4.13
C ALA A 145 -37.95 -22.47 4.55
N LEU A 146 -38.24 -22.26 5.84
CA LEU A 146 -38.73 -20.99 6.39
C LEU A 146 -37.60 -20.04 6.79
N HIS A 147 -36.41 -20.56 7.08
CA HIS A 147 -35.24 -19.78 7.45
C HIS A 147 -34.09 -20.08 6.48
N PRO A 148 -34.06 -19.46 5.28
CA PRO A 148 -32.81 -19.36 4.53
C PRO A 148 -31.93 -18.43 5.36
N VAL A 149 -31.17 -18.97 6.30
CA VAL A 149 -30.36 -18.15 7.20
C VAL A 149 -29.42 -17.31 6.33
N PRO A 150 -29.47 -15.97 6.39
CA PRO A 150 -28.29 -15.19 6.06
C PRO A 150 -27.38 -15.38 7.26
N ASP A 151 -26.75 -16.55 7.35
CA ASP A 151 -25.84 -16.85 8.44
C ASP A 151 -24.71 -15.85 8.31
N GLY A 152 -24.26 -15.25 9.42
CA GLY A 152 -23.11 -14.35 9.39
C GLY A 152 -21.93 -15.00 8.66
N ARG A 153 -21.85 -16.34 8.72
CA ARG A 153 -20.95 -17.20 7.96
C ARG A 153 -21.15 -17.16 6.44
N ALA A 154 -22.37 -17.23 5.93
CA ALA A 154 -22.66 -17.15 4.49
C ALA A 154 -22.33 -15.75 3.93
N GLN A 155 -22.64 -14.69 4.68
CA GLN A 155 -22.23 -13.33 4.32
C GLN A 155 -20.71 -13.15 4.36
N LEU A 156 -20.04 -13.76 5.34
CA LEU A 156 -18.57 -13.77 5.42
C LEU A 156 -17.95 -14.49 4.22
N LEU A 157 -18.50 -15.65 3.82
CA LEU A 157 -18.06 -16.43 2.66
C LEU A 157 -18.30 -15.68 1.34
N ALA A 158 -19.44 -15.02 1.18
CA ALA A 158 -19.73 -14.18 0.01
C ALA A 158 -18.75 -12.99 -0.09
N LYS A 159 -18.42 -12.38 1.07
CA LYS A 159 -17.45 -11.29 1.18
C LYS A 159 -16.02 -11.78 0.88
N ASP A 160 -15.61 -12.91 1.44
CA ASP A 160 -14.30 -13.54 1.17
C ASP A 160 -14.16 -13.90 -0.32
N THR A 161 -15.18 -14.54 -0.90
CA THR A 161 -15.20 -14.89 -2.32
C THR A 161 -15.09 -13.65 -3.20
N PHE A 162 -15.81 -12.58 -2.85
CA PHE A 162 -15.70 -11.30 -3.56
C PHE A 162 -14.30 -10.69 -3.43
N LEU A 163 -13.68 -10.73 -2.25
CA LEU A 163 -12.33 -10.20 -2.04
C LEU A 163 -11.29 -10.98 -2.85
N ARG A 164 -11.38 -12.31 -2.92
CA ARG A 164 -10.49 -13.15 -3.76
C ARG A 164 -10.58 -12.84 -5.26
N ILE A 165 -11.74 -12.38 -5.71
CA ILE A 165 -11.94 -11.97 -7.10
C ILE A 165 -11.28 -10.60 -7.37
N MET A 166 -11.22 -9.74 -6.36
CA MET A 166 -10.63 -8.40 -6.47
C MET A 166 -9.11 -8.42 -6.29
N ALA A 167 -8.62 -9.29 -5.42
CA ALA A 167 -7.20 -9.45 -5.13
C ALA A 167 -6.86 -10.91 -4.84
N ALA A 168 -5.85 -11.43 -5.52
CA ALA A 168 -5.32 -12.76 -5.23
C ALA A 168 -4.25 -12.66 -4.14
N ASN A 169 -4.27 -13.58 -3.17
CA ASN A 169 -3.18 -13.71 -2.20
C ASN A 169 -2.03 -14.52 -2.84
N VAL A 170 -0.81 -14.03 -2.71
CA VAL A 170 0.41 -14.73 -3.11
C VAL A 170 1.24 -15.02 -1.89
N LYS A 171 1.43 -16.30 -1.57
CA LYS A 171 2.34 -16.76 -0.52
C LYS A 171 3.71 -17.09 -1.11
N LEU A 172 4.75 -16.57 -0.48
CA LEU A 172 6.14 -16.78 -0.86
C LEU A 172 6.79 -17.85 0.02
N ILE A 173 7.53 -18.77 -0.60
CA ILE A 173 8.39 -19.75 0.08
C ILE A 173 9.85 -19.54 -0.33
N PRO A 174 10.82 -19.69 0.60
CA PRO A 174 10.67 -20.19 1.96
C PRO A 174 10.36 -19.14 3.04
N SER A 175 10.37 -17.83 2.74
CA SER A 175 10.20 -16.78 3.75
C SER A 175 8.87 -16.86 4.50
N GLY A 176 7.82 -17.37 3.84
CA GLY A 176 6.50 -17.52 4.43
C GLY A 176 5.65 -16.25 4.37
N HIS A 177 6.22 -15.13 3.92
CA HIS A 177 5.51 -13.86 3.71
C HIS A 177 4.42 -14.00 2.64
N ASP A 178 3.37 -13.18 2.76
CA ASP A 178 2.30 -13.11 1.79
C ASP A 178 1.95 -11.67 1.42
N PHE A 179 1.36 -11.50 0.22
CA PHE A 179 0.98 -10.21 -0.31
C PHE A 179 -0.21 -10.33 -1.27
N PHE A 180 -0.92 -9.22 -1.49
CA PHE A 180 -2.05 -9.18 -2.41
C PHE A 180 -1.66 -8.61 -3.77
N VAL A 181 -2.12 -9.27 -4.83
CA VAL A 181 -2.05 -8.77 -6.21
C VAL A 181 -3.42 -8.23 -6.61
N GLU A 182 -3.50 -6.93 -6.88
CA GLU A 182 -4.72 -6.21 -7.22
C GLU A 182 -4.87 -5.97 -8.73
N GLY A 183 -6.04 -6.30 -9.27
CA GLY A 183 -6.40 -5.99 -10.65
C GLY A 183 -5.48 -6.66 -11.68
N ASN A 184 -4.70 -5.86 -12.41
CA ASN A 184 -3.79 -6.33 -13.47
C ASN A 184 -2.33 -5.96 -13.19
N GLU A 185 -1.99 -5.68 -11.94
CA GLU A 185 -0.59 -5.45 -11.56
C GLU A 185 0.24 -6.74 -11.70
N SER A 186 1.55 -6.60 -11.92
CA SER A 186 2.42 -7.78 -11.98
C SER A 186 2.67 -8.33 -10.57
N ILE A 187 2.95 -9.63 -10.47
CA ILE A 187 3.32 -10.27 -9.20
C ILE A 187 4.55 -9.55 -8.59
N LEU A 188 5.49 -9.11 -9.42
CA LEU A 188 6.65 -8.33 -8.94
C LEU A 188 6.25 -6.95 -8.40
N ASP A 189 5.42 -6.21 -9.12
CA ASP A 189 5.03 -4.85 -8.71
C ASP A 189 4.24 -4.91 -7.39
N ALA A 190 3.35 -5.90 -7.26
CA ALA A 190 2.63 -6.19 -6.02
C ALA A 190 3.57 -6.56 -4.86
N SER A 191 4.58 -7.42 -5.11
CA SER A 191 5.54 -7.80 -4.06
C SER A 191 6.35 -6.60 -3.57
N VAL A 192 6.81 -5.75 -4.50
CA VAL A 192 7.59 -4.54 -4.15
C VAL A 192 6.71 -3.53 -3.40
N ARG A 193 5.44 -3.38 -3.80
CA ARG A 193 4.46 -2.54 -3.09
C ARG A 193 4.21 -3.02 -1.66
N ALA A 194 4.17 -4.33 -1.47
CA ALA A 194 4.07 -4.98 -0.15
C ALA A 194 5.41 -4.97 0.63
N GLY A 195 6.47 -4.37 0.09
CA GLY A 195 7.77 -4.26 0.75
C GLY A 195 8.66 -5.51 0.67
N LEU A 196 8.26 -6.52 -0.10
CA LEU A 196 9.07 -7.72 -0.32
C LEU A 196 10.22 -7.43 -1.28
N LYS A 197 11.39 -7.97 -0.96
CA LYS A 197 12.63 -7.71 -1.71
C LYS A 197 12.97 -8.88 -2.62
N LEU A 198 12.04 -9.24 -3.49
CA LEU A 198 12.28 -10.28 -4.50
C LEU A 198 13.48 -9.93 -5.38
N SER A 199 14.11 -10.96 -5.92
CA SER A 199 15.13 -10.78 -6.96
C SER A 199 14.50 -10.25 -8.24
N TYR A 200 15.00 -9.11 -8.72
CA TYR A 200 14.69 -8.58 -10.04
C TYR A 200 15.78 -7.59 -10.47
N GLY A 201 15.81 -7.26 -11.76
CA GLY A 201 16.70 -6.23 -12.31
C GLY A 201 15.93 -5.21 -13.15
N CYS A 202 15.18 -5.72 -14.16
CA CYS A 202 14.57 -4.85 -15.16
C CYS A 202 13.08 -4.55 -15.03
N SER A 203 12.30 -5.34 -14.29
CA SER A 203 10.81 -5.23 -14.25
C SER A 203 10.11 -5.17 -15.63
N SER A 204 10.80 -5.50 -16.72
CA SER A 204 10.29 -5.41 -18.10
C SER A 204 10.37 -6.74 -18.85
N GLY A 205 10.77 -7.83 -18.19
CA GLY A 205 10.86 -9.16 -18.80
C GLY A 205 12.12 -9.43 -19.62
N ASN A 206 13.17 -8.61 -19.49
CA ASN A 206 14.36 -8.73 -20.34
C ASN A 206 15.55 -9.43 -19.64
N CYS A 207 15.71 -9.26 -18.32
CA CYS A 207 16.89 -9.77 -17.60
C CYS A 207 16.73 -11.22 -17.10
N GLY A 208 15.51 -11.64 -16.78
CA GLY A 208 15.26 -12.97 -16.19
C GLY A 208 15.43 -13.07 -14.67
N ASP A 209 15.92 -12.02 -14.00
CA ASP A 209 16.14 -12.06 -12.54
C ASP A 209 14.84 -12.17 -11.74
N CYS A 210 13.72 -11.70 -12.31
CA CYS A 210 12.38 -11.82 -11.73
C CYS A 210 11.79 -13.24 -11.85
N LYS A 211 12.63 -14.25 -12.12
CA LYS A 211 12.20 -15.63 -12.31
C LYS A 211 11.84 -16.27 -10.97
N VAL A 212 10.62 -16.76 -10.90
CA VAL A 212 10.05 -17.44 -9.74
C VAL A 212 9.43 -18.77 -10.17
N ARG A 213 9.31 -19.73 -9.26
CA ARG A 213 8.67 -21.02 -9.53
C ARG A 213 7.26 -21.02 -8.96
N LEU A 214 6.26 -21.25 -9.81
CA LEU A 214 4.88 -21.44 -9.40
C LEU A 214 4.71 -22.84 -8.78
N ILE A 215 4.25 -22.89 -7.54
CA ILE A 215 3.97 -24.13 -6.80
C ILE A 215 2.51 -24.51 -6.93
N SER A 216 1.62 -23.53 -6.78
CA SER A 216 0.18 -23.71 -6.92
C SER A 216 -0.49 -22.42 -7.35
N GLY A 217 -1.67 -22.54 -7.97
CA GLY A 217 -2.45 -21.42 -8.49
C GLY A 217 -2.27 -21.23 -9.99
N GLU A 218 -2.89 -20.18 -10.53
CA GLU A 218 -2.89 -19.87 -11.96
C GLU A 218 -2.43 -18.43 -12.20
N THR A 219 -1.56 -18.24 -13.18
CA THR A 219 -1.08 -16.91 -13.59
C THR A 219 -1.51 -16.58 -15.01
N ARG A 220 -1.55 -15.30 -15.33
CA ARG A 220 -1.80 -14.81 -16.68
C ARG A 220 -0.71 -13.85 -17.12
N LYS A 221 -0.24 -14.04 -18.35
CA LYS A 221 0.72 -13.14 -18.99
C LYS A 221 0.02 -11.79 -19.26
N ILE A 222 0.60 -10.71 -18.75
CA ILE A 222 0.05 -9.35 -18.91
C ILE A 222 0.87 -8.48 -19.85
N ARG A 223 2.08 -8.90 -20.19
CA ARG A 223 3.00 -8.21 -21.10
C ARG A 223 3.94 -9.19 -21.76
N ASP A 224 4.39 -8.86 -22.95
CA ASP A 224 5.45 -9.60 -23.63
C ASP A 224 6.81 -9.40 -22.96
N HIS A 225 7.71 -10.34 -23.20
CA HIS A 225 9.04 -10.37 -22.62
C HIS A 225 10.00 -11.04 -23.59
N ASP A 226 11.23 -10.53 -23.66
CA ASP A 226 12.25 -11.04 -24.58
C ASP A 226 13.12 -12.13 -23.93
N TYR A 227 13.13 -12.23 -22.60
CA TYR A 227 13.88 -13.27 -21.90
C TYR A 227 13.30 -14.66 -22.21
N VAL A 228 14.17 -15.57 -22.64
CA VAL A 228 13.78 -16.93 -23.01
C VAL A 228 13.83 -17.82 -21.78
N ILE A 229 12.65 -18.28 -21.33
CA ILE A 229 12.52 -19.38 -20.37
C ILE A 229 12.55 -20.68 -21.18
N SER A 230 13.46 -21.59 -20.85
CA SER A 230 13.56 -22.88 -21.54
C SER A 230 12.30 -23.73 -21.32
N GLU A 231 12.00 -24.65 -22.24
CA GLU A 231 10.85 -25.55 -22.10
C GLU A 231 10.94 -26.42 -20.83
N ARG A 232 12.17 -26.76 -20.40
CA ARG A 232 12.42 -27.44 -19.13
C ARG A 232 12.06 -26.57 -17.92
N GLU A 233 12.41 -25.29 -17.95
CA GLU A 233 12.06 -24.38 -16.86
C GLU A 233 10.55 -24.14 -16.81
N LYS A 234 9.89 -23.97 -17.96
CA LYS A 234 8.43 -23.85 -18.04
C LYS A 234 7.73 -25.09 -17.47
N SER A 235 8.20 -26.30 -17.80
CA SER A 235 7.63 -27.54 -17.26
C SER A 235 7.85 -27.72 -15.76
N MET A 236 8.88 -27.07 -15.20
CA MET A 236 9.11 -26.99 -13.75
C MET A 236 8.31 -25.88 -13.06
N GLY A 237 7.50 -25.12 -13.81
CA GLY A 237 6.67 -24.03 -13.28
C GLY A 237 7.37 -22.67 -13.19
N TYR A 238 8.54 -22.48 -13.81
CA TYR A 238 9.21 -21.19 -13.79
C TYR A 238 8.53 -20.17 -14.71
N LEU A 239 8.37 -18.96 -14.18
CA LEU A 239 7.78 -17.81 -14.87
C LEU A 239 8.49 -16.52 -14.45
N LEU A 240 8.26 -15.45 -15.22
CA LEU A 240 8.72 -14.10 -14.86
C LEU A 240 7.63 -13.37 -14.10
N SER A 241 7.84 -13.12 -12.80
CA SER A 241 6.85 -12.43 -11.93
C SER A 241 6.53 -11.02 -12.43
N CYS A 242 7.47 -10.38 -13.12
CA CYS A 242 7.31 -9.06 -13.72
C CYS A 242 6.45 -9.02 -14.99
N SER A 243 6.14 -10.17 -15.57
CA SER A 243 5.31 -10.28 -16.79
C SER A 243 4.01 -11.06 -16.59
N GLN A 244 3.73 -11.48 -15.36
CA GLN A 244 2.60 -12.32 -14.99
C GLN A 244 1.81 -11.64 -13.87
N THR A 245 0.49 -11.79 -13.91
CA THR A 245 -0.42 -11.45 -12.81
C THR A 245 -1.04 -12.72 -12.24
N ALA A 246 -1.58 -12.63 -11.03
CA ALA A 246 -2.26 -13.74 -10.36
C ALA A 246 -3.72 -13.81 -10.83
N VAL A 247 -4.17 -15.00 -11.25
CA VAL A 247 -5.58 -15.28 -11.60
C VAL A 247 -6.31 -15.88 -10.39
N THR A 248 -5.59 -16.67 -9.60
CA THR A 248 -6.05 -17.28 -8.35
C THR A 248 -5.00 -17.04 -7.26
N ASP A 249 -5.30 -17.43 -6.02
CA ASP A 249 -4.31 -17.43 -4.96
C ASP A 249 -3.10 -18.30 -5.36
N LEU A 250 -1.89 -17.76 -5.17
CA LEU A 250 -0.66 -18.39 -5.61
C LEU A 250 0.19 -18.83 -4.42
N VAL A 251 0.94 -19.92 -4.63
CA VAL A 251 2.14 -20.19 -3.85
C VAL A 251 3.31 -20.15 -4.82
N ILE A 252 4.28 -19.26 -4.56
CA ILE A 252 5.47 -19.10 -5.38
C ILE A 252 6.73 -19.37 -4.55
N GLU A 253 7.72 -19.99 -5.17
CA GLU A 253 9.07 -20.13 -4.63
C GLU A 253 9.97 -19.10 -5.30
N ALA A 254 10.54 -18.22 -4.50
CA ALA A 254 11.46 -17.20 -4.97
C ALA A 254 12.45 -16.79 -3.87
N ALA A 255 13.61 -16.28 -4.29
CA ALA A 255 14.58 -15.69 -3.39
C ALA A 255 14.15 -14.28 -3.00
N GLU A 256 14.02 -14.07 -1.68
CA GLU A 256 13.77 -12.78 -1.04
C GLU A 256 15.01 -12.35 -0.28
N ALA A 257 15.43 -11.09 -0.44
CA ALA A 257 16.45 -10.50 0.42
C ALA A 257 15.82 -10.17 1.78
N LEU A 258 16.31 -10.81 2.84
CA LEU A 258 15.82 -10.60 4.21
C LEU A 258 16.71 -9.62 4.98
N SER A 259 17.95 -9.45 4.54
CA SER A 259 18.94 -8.58 5.15
C SER A 259 19.59 -7.65 4.13
N VAL A 260 20.31 -6.65 4.64
CA VAL A 260 21.09 -5.72 3.81
C VAL A 260 22.16 -6.44 2.99
N ASP A 261 22.74 -7.51 3.54
CA ASP A 261 23.81 -8.29 2.91
C ASP A 261 23.31 -9.11 1.71
N ASP A 262 21.99 -9.35 1.62
CA ASP A 262 21.37 -10.07 0.51
C ASP A 262 21.13 -9.18 -0.73
N LEU A 263 21.29 -7.85 -0.59
CA LEU A 263 21.08 -6.92 -1.69
C LEU A 263 22.36 -6.71 -2.52
N PRO A 264 22.27 -6.79 -3.86
CA PRO A 264 23.42 -6.56 -4.71
C PRO A 264 23.77 -5.07 -4.76
N GLN A 265 25.07 -4.78 -4.77
CA GLN A 265 25.55 -3.47 -5.19
C GLN A 265 25.29 -3.29 -6.68
N GLN A 266 24.61 -2.20 -7.03
CA GLN A 266 24.16 -1.88 -8.38
C GLN A 266 24.78 -0.56 -8.82
N GLU A 267 25.12 -0.48 -10.11
CA GLU A 267 25.51 0.76 -10.78
C GLU A 267 24.49 1.05 -11.89
N ILE A 268 23.77 2.17 -11.77
CA ILE A 268 22.64 2.50 -12.62
C ILE A 268 22.85 3.87 -13.25
N ARG A 269 22.92 3.91 -14.59
CA ARG A 269 22.88 5.17 -15.33
C ARG A 269 21.45 5.72 -15.34
N ALA A 270 21.23 6.78 -14.59
CA ALA A 270 19.94 7.43 -14.42
C ALA A 270 19.97 8.85 -15.02
N SER A 271 18.82 9.51 -15.04
CA SER A 271 18.71 10.91 -15.45
C SER A 271 18.11 11.78 -14.35
N LEU A 272 18.58 13.01 -14.25
CA LEU A 272 17.95 14.01 -13.40
C LEU A 272 16.61 14.40 -14.02
N ARG A 273 15.51 14.07 -13.36
CA ARG A 273 14.17 14.39 -13.84
C ARG A 273 13.70 15.76 -13.37
N LYS A 274 13.96 16.09 -12.12
CA LYS A 274 13.53 17.34 -11.49
C LYS A 274 14.56 17.77 -10.46
N LEU A 275 14.79 19.08 -10.40
CA LEU A 275 15.55 19.75 -9.36
C LEU A 275 14.65 20.82 -8.74
N GLU A 276 14.54 20.82 -7.42
CA GLU A 276 13.69 21.74 -6.67
C GLU A 276 14.51 22.45 -5.60
N ARG A 277 14.63 23.78 -5.71
CA ARG A 277 15.30 24.61 -4.71
C ARG A 277 14.34 24.82 -3.55
N LEU A 278 14.68 24.23 -2.40
CA LEU A 278 13.88 24.30 -1.18
C LEU A 278 14.28 25.51 -0.33
N SER A 279 15.56 25.86 -0.32
CA SER A 279 16.12 27.07 0.27
C SER A 279 17.37 27.50 -0.52
N PRO A 280 18.01 28.65 -0.19
CA PRO A 280 19.25 29.07 -0.85
C PRO A 280 20.37 28.02 -0.79
N ASP A 281 20.38 27.20 0.26
CA ASP A 281 21.43 26.21 0.54
C ASP A 281 20.93 24.76 0.50
N LEU A 282 19.69 24.50 0.05
CA LEU A 282 19.10 23.16 -0.01
C LEU A 282 18.35 22.90 -1.31
N ILE A 283 18.72 21.81 -1.97
CA ILE A 283 18.10 21.36 -3.22
C ILE A 283 17.61 19.92 -3.07
N ALA A 284 16.37 19.66 -3.49
CA ALA A 284 15.87 18.30 -3.70
C ALA A 284 16.10 17.85 -5.15
N LEU A 285 16.74 16.70 -5.30
CA LEU A 285 16.98 16.05 -6.60
C LEU A 285 16.04 14.86 -6.77
N ASN A 286 15.34 14.80 -7.90
CA ASN A 286 14.62 13.63 -8.36
C ASN A 286 15.44 12.95 -9.46
N ILE A 287 16.08 11.84 -9.10
CA ILE A 287 16.83 11.00 -10.04
C ILE A 287 15.90 9.88 -10.51
N GLN A 288 15.69 9.83 -11.83
CA GLN A 288 14.84 8.81 -12.44
C GLN A 288 15.70 7.73 -13.09
N THR A 289 15.58 6.51 -12.58
CA THR A 289 16.24 5.36 -13.18
C THR A 289 15.50 4.90 -14.44
N PRO A 290 16.16 4.16 -15.34
CA PRO A 290 15.50 3.48 -16.44
C PRO A 290 14.42 2.52 -15.92
N ARG A 291 13.35 2.32 -16.71
CA ARG A 291 12.35 1.29 -16.39
C ARG A 291 12.97 -0.09 -16.30
N THR A 292 13.98 -0.35 -17.12
CA THR A 292 14.69 -1.63 -17.27
C THR A 292 15.80 -1.84 -16.25
N HIS A 293 16.03 -0.91 -15.32
CA HIS A 293 17.01 -1.07 -14.25
C HIS A 293 16.69 -0.08 -13.14
N THR A 294 15.88 -0.51 -12.16
CA THR A 294 15.53 0.31 -10.99
C THR A 294 16.42 -0.05 -9.82
N LEU A 295 16.68 0.91 -8.93
CA LEU A 295 17.49 0.64 -7.76
C LEU A 295 16.72 -0.24 -6.78
N ARG A 296 17.26 -1.40 -6.43
CA ARG A 296 16.81 -2.21 -5.30
C ARG A 296 17.53 -1.78 -4.04
N PHE A 297 16.79 -1.33 -3.04
CA PHE A 297 17.32 -0.85 -1.75
C PHE A 297 16.31 -1.07 -0.64
N MET A 298 16.77 -1.01 0.61
CA MET A 298 15.94 -0.95 1.81
C MET A 298 15.77 0.50 2.25
N ALA A 299 14.61 0.82 2.81
CA ALA A 299 14.31 2.15 3.30
C ALA A 299 15.38 2.62 4.31
N GLY A 300 15.78 3.89 4.21
CA GLY A 300 16.83 4.48 5.04
C GLY A 300 18.27 4.35 4.50
N GLN A 301 18.50 3.52 3.47
CA GLN A 301 19.82 3.38 2.85
C GLN A 301 20.27 4.60 2.04
N ARG A 302 21.56 4.63 1.74
CA ARG A 302 22.25 5.64 0.93
C ARG A 302 22.58 5.13 -0.47
N ALA A 303 22.82 6.08 -1.38
CA ALA A 303 23.44 5.82 -2.66
C ALA A 303 24.43 6.93 -3.00
N ARG A 304 25.45 6.57 -3.76
CA ARG A 304 26.43 7.50 -4.32
C ARG A 304 25.95 8.00 -5.67
N LEU A 305 25.86 9.33 -5.81
CA LEU A 305 25.56 9.99 -7.08
C LEU A 305 26.86 10.48 -7.69
N THR A 306 27.14 10.08 -8.93
CA THR A 306 28.28 10.56 -9.72
C THR A 306 27.77 11.30 -10.96
N LEU A 307 28.19 12.56 -11.11
CA LEU A 307 27.89 13.39 -12.27
C LEU A 307 28.86 13.07 -13.43
N GLU A 308 28.55 13.52 -14.65
CA GLU A 308 29.36 13.21 -15.84
C GLU A 308 30.80 13.74 -15.78
N ASP A 309 31.05 14.79 -15.00
CA ASP A 309 32.37 15.38 -14.78
C ASP A 309 33.18 14.62 -13.70
N GLY A 310 32.62 13.57 -13.11
CA GLY A 310 33.24 12.78 -12.06
C GLY A 310 33.00 13.30 -10.65
N ALA A 311 32.33 14.44 -10.47
CA ALA A 311 31.93 14.91 -9.15
C ALA A 311 30.98 13.90 -8.51
N THR A 312 31.29 13.48 -7.29
CA THR A 312 30.55 12.42 -6.60
C THR A 312 30.20 12.82 -5.18
N ARG A 313 29.01 12.41 -4.73
CA ARG A 313 28.60 12.55 -3.33
C ARG A 313 27.70 11.40 -2.90
N GLU A 314 27.88 10.96 -1.67
CA GLU A 314 27.03 9.95 -1.04
C GLU A 314 25.88 10.63 -0.29
N LEU A 315 24.66 10.19 -0.56
CA LEU A 315 23.45 10.83 -0.06
C LEU A 315 22.43 9.77 0.36
N SER A 316 21.69 10.05 1.42
CA SER A 316 20.56 9.22 1.84
C SER A 316 19.42 9.31 0.83
N ILE A 317 18.85 8.15 0.51
CA ILE A 317 17.67 8.08 -0.35
C ILE A 317 16.47 8.51 0.49
N ALA A 318 15.77 9.56 0.07
CA ALA A 318 14.65 10.18 0.80
C ALA A 318 13.27 9.65 0.38
N SER A 319 13.21 8.69 -0.54
CA SER A 319 11.99 8.10 -1.10
C SER A 319 11.78 6.66 -0.65
N CYS A 320 10.53 6.17 -0.68
CA CYS A 320 10.25 4.74 -0.45
C CYS A 320 10.91 3.82 -1.49
N PRO A 321 11.50 2.67 -1.10
CA PRO A 321 11.89 1.58 -2.01
C PRO A 321 10.74 1.01 -2.86
N CYS A 322 9.49 1.17 -2.41
CA CYS A 322 8.27 0.92 -3.19
C CYS A 322 8.31 1.55 -4.60
N ASN A 323 9.08 2.63 -4.77
CA ASN A 323 9.29 3.34 -6.04
C ASN A 323 10.78 3.50 -6.34
N GLY A 324 11.48 2.37 -6.51
CA GLY A 324 12.91 2.32 -6.89
C GLY A 324 13.27 2.97 -8.24
N ARG A 325 12.28 3.51 -8.97
CA ARG A 325 12.48 4.28 -10.19
C ARG A 325 12.64 5.77 -9.97
N ASN A 326 11.97 6.35 -8.97
CA ASN A 326 12.00 7.79 -8.72
C ASN A 326 12.65 8.04 -7.36
N LEU A 327 13.96 8.22 -7.38
CA LEU A 327 14.78 8.38 -6.20
C LEU A 327 14.87 9.86 -5.83
N TRP A 328 14.54 10.19 -4.59
CA TRP A 328 14.68 11.55 -4.07
C TRP A 328 15.91 11.68 -3.17
N PHE A 329 16.63 12.78 -3.31
CA PHE A 329 17.79 13.11 -2.48
C PHE A 329 17.73 14.58 -2.05
N TYR A 330 18.25 14.90 -0.88
CA TYR A 330 18.43 16.28 -0.41
C TYR A 330 19.92 16.62 -0.41
N VAL A 331 20.27 17.71 -1.08
CA VAL A 331 21.64 18.20 -1.22
C VAL A 331 21.76 19.55 -0.56
N ARG A 332 22.47 19.60 0.57
CA ARG A 332 22.85 20.85 1.21
C ARG A 332 24.16 21.36 0.62
N ARG A 333 24.22 22.67 0.39
CA ARG A 333 25.39 23.35 -0.14
C ARG A 333 26.58 23.18 0.81
N GLN A 334 27.66 22.62 0.29
CA GLN A 334 28.97 22.55 0.92
C GLN A 334 30.05 23.08 -0.03
N ASP A 335 31.26 23.25 0.49
CA ASP A 335 32.44 23.63 -0.29
C ASP A 335 33.03 22.40 -0.99
N ASP A 336 32.27 21.87 -1.96
CA ASP A 336 32.64 20.68 -2.73
C ASP A 336 32.18 20.82 -4.20
N ALA A 337 32.88 20.11 -5.11
CA ALA A 337 32.61 20.18 -6.55
C ALA A 337 31.21 19.69 -6.95
N PHE A 338 30.64 18.72 -6.22
CA PHE A 338 29.31 18.21 -6.47
C PHE A 338 28.24 19.25 -6.11
N SER A 339 28.37 19.89 -4.94
CA SER A 339 27.54 21.00 -4.50
C SER A 339 27.62 22.17 -5.48
N GLU A 340 28.82 22.57 -5.90
CA GLU A 340 28.98 23.63 -6.89
C GLU A 340 28.20 23.31 -8.18
N ARG A 341 28.31 22.07 -8.66
CA ARG A 341 27.63 21.64 -9.89
C ARG A 341 26.11 21.65 -9.73
N VAL A 342 25.60 21.04 -8.66
CA VAL A 342 24.17 20.94 -8.35
C VAL A 342 23.52 22.33 -8.26
N PHE A 343 24.19 23.29 -7.63
CA PHE A 343 23.61 24.61 -7.38
C PHE A 343 23.75 25.58 -8.56
N ASN A 344 24.71 25.40 -9.46
CA ASN A 344 24.99 26.40 -10.50
C ASN A 344 24.73 25.92 -11.93
N SER A 345 24.77 24.62 -12.19
CA SER A 345 24.91 24.13 -13.58
C SER A 345 24.20 22.81 -13.90
N LEU A 346 23.61 22.16 -12.90
CA LEU A 346 22.86 20.93 -13.08
C LEU A 346 21.42 21.24 -13.50
N HIS A 347 20.96 20.60 -14.59
CA HIS A 347 19.62 20.81 -15.14
C HIS A 347 18.93 19.48 -15.45
N PRO A 348 17.57 19.43 -15.46
CA PRO A 348 16.84 18.24 -15.88
C PRO A 348 17.31 17.71 -17.23
N GLY A 349 17.45 16.38 -17.33
CA GLY A 349 17.98 15.67 -18.49
C GLY A 349 19.44 15.25 -18.36
N HIS A 350 20.21 15.85 -17.45
CA HIS A 350 21.60 15.44 -17.19
C HIS A 350 21.65 13.99 -16.70
N LEU A 351 22.70 13.27 -17.11
CA LEU A 351 22.91 11.89 -16.69
C LEU A 351 23.66 11.86 -15.35
N VAL A 352 23.23 10.93 -14.50
CA VAL A 352 23.79 10.71 -13.17
C VAL A 352 23.94 9.21 -12.97
N THR A 353 25.13 8.78 -12.59
CA THR A 353 25.35 7.38 -12.21
C THR A 353 25.03 7.21 -10.73
N VAL A 354 24.11 6.31 -10.44
CA VAL A 354 23.71 5.93 -9.08
C VAL A 354 24.41 4.63 -8.71
N THR A 355 25.25 4.64 -7.68
CA THR A 355 25.93 3.45 -7.16
C THR A 355 25.43 3.15 -5.74
N GLY A 356 24.79 2.00 -5.55
CA GLY A 356 24.21 1.61 -4.26
C GLY A 356 23.42 0.31 -4.32
N PRO A 357 22.70 -0.06 -3.26
CA PRO A 357 22.56 0.68 -2.01
C PRO A 357 23.74 0.51 -1.05
N GLN A 358 23.81 1.38 -0.04
CA GLN A 358 24.82 1.34 1.03
C GLN A 358 24.18 1.68 2.38
N GLY A 359 24.75 1.16 3.47
CA GLY A 359 24.31 1.44 4.84
C GLY A 359 23.35 0.40 5.42
N ASP A 360 23.34 0.31 6.76
CA ASP A 360 22.58 -0.66 7.57
C ASP A 360 21.48 0.00 8.43
N PHE A 361 21.25 1.30 8.19
CA PHE A 361 20.14 2.07 8.76
C PHE A 361 18.83 1.72 8.03
N VAL A 362 18.25 0.60 8.43
CA VAL A 362 17.00 0.07 7.87
C VAL A 362 15.97 -0.20 8.96
N LEU A 363 14.71 -0.20 8.54
CA LEU A 363 13.59 -0.60 9.38
C LEU A 363 13.73 -2.08 9.78
N VAL A 364 13.44 -2.38 11.04
CA VAL A 364 13.30 -3.76 11.51
C VAL A 364 11.86 -4.19 11.26
N GLU A 365 11.65 -4.96 10.19
CA GLU A 365 10.29 -5.27 9.74
C GLU A 365 9.59 -6.35 10.57
N ASP A 366 10.34 -7.24 11.24
CA ASP A 366 9.76 -8.27 12.11
C ASP A 366 9.32 -7.76 13.49
N ALA A 367 9.32 -6.44 13.70
CA ALA A 367 9.06 -5.80 14.99
C ALA A 367 7.94 -4.75 14.87
N PRO A 368 6.67 -5.10 15.15
CA PRO A 368 5.52 -4.18 15.01
C PRO A 368 5.45 -3.09 16.11
N GLU A 369 6.42 -3.09 17.03
CA GLU A 369 6.48 -2.18 18.17
C GLU A 369 6.58 -0.68 17.76
N PRO A 370 6.13 0.25 18.63
CA PRO A 370 6.19 1.69 18.34
C PRO A 370 7.58 2.18 17.92
N ALA A 371 7.64 3.08 16.94
CA ALA A 371 8.88 3.64 16.41
C ALA A 371 9.00 5.14 16.73
N ILE A 372 10.10 5.54 17.36
CA ILE A 372 10.46 6.94 17.58
C ILE A 372 11.56 7.32 16.59
N LEU A 373 11.25 8.27 15.72
CA LEU A 373 12.14 8.74 14.67
C LEU A 373 12.64 10.14 15.02
N ILE A 374 13.95 10.31 15.12
CA ILE A 374 14.59 11.58 15.46
C ILE A 374 15.48 12.00 14.30
N ALA A 375 15.07 13.07 13.61
CA ALA A 375 15.84 13.69 12.54
C ALA A 375 16.49 14.98 13.05
N PHE A 376 17.79 15.12 12.82
CA PHE A 376 18.51 16.39 12.98
C PHE A 376 18.85 16.96 11.60
N GLY A 377 18.35 18.15 11.29
CA GLY A 377 18.61 18.82 10.01
C GLY A 377 18.22 17.97 8.81
N ASP A 378 19.18 17.66 7.94
CA ASP A 378 18.96 16.85 6.71
C ASP A 378 18.87 15.35 6.98
N GLY A 379 19.07 14.91 8.22
CA GLY A 379 18.75 13.55 8.68
C GLY A 379 17.28 13.17 8.46
N ILE A 380 16.43 14.13 8.08
CA ILE A 380 15.08 13.85 7.60
C ILE A 380 15.06 12.99 6.34
N ALA A 381 16.10 12.99 5.49
CA ALA A 381 16.12 12.20 4.26
C ALA A 381 15.93 10.69 4.54
N PRO A 382 16.83 9.99 5.27
CA PRO A 382 16.67 8.56 5.53
C PRO A 382 15.43 8.28 6.39
N ILE A 383 15.10 9.15 7.34
CA ILE A 383 13.91 9.03 8.20
C ILE A 383 12.61 9.09 7.38
N LYS A 384 12.54 9.99 6.40
CA LYS A 384 11.41 10.08 5.48
C LYS A 384 11.26 8.80 4.65
N SER A 385 12.36 8.22 4.18
CA SER A 385 12.33 6.93 3.48
C SER A 385 11.76 5.82 4.37
N LEU A 386 12.18 5.76 5.64
CA LEU A 386 11.62 4.81 6.62
C LEU A 386 10.11 5.02 6.81
N ILE A 387 9.67 6.26 7.05
CA ILE A 387 8.25 6.57 7.28
C ILE A 387 7.39 6.23 6.07
N GLU A 388 7.79 6.65 4.86
CA GLU A 388 7.03 6.34 3.64
C GLU A 388 6.94 4.84 3.38
N HIS A 389 8.02 4.10 3.67
CA HIS A 389 8.02 2.64 3.55
C HIS A 389 7.10 1.99 4.56
N ALA A 390 7.24 2.34 5.83
CA ALA A 390 6.44 1.76 6.90
C ALA A 390 4.93 2.04 6.74
N VAL A 391 4.57 3.21 6.21
CA VAL A 391 3.18 3.54 5.83
C VAL A 391 2.72 2.69 4.64
N SER A 392 3.59 2.40 3.68
CA SER A 392 3.22 1.57 2.51
C SER A 392 2.97 0.10 2.86
N ILE A 393 3.71 -0.43 3.85
CA ILE A 393 3.61 -1.83 4.27
C ILE A 393 2.69 -2.05 5.48
N ASP A 394 2.11 -0.98 6.02
CA ASP A 394 1.18 -0.99 7.16
C ASP A 394 1.67 -1.79 8.39
N LEU A 395 2.96 -1.67 8.70
CA LEU A 395 3.63 -2.60 9.61
C LEU A 395 3.69 -2.15 11.07
N ILE A 396 3.82 -0.85 11.32
CA ILE A 396 4.15 -0.33 12.67
C ILE A 396 2.90 0.22 13.35
N GLU A 397 2.74 -0.18 14.61
CA GLU A 397 1.61 0.17 15.45
C GLU A 397 1.47 1.69 15.62
N SER A 398 2.57 2.40 15.88
CA SER A 398 2.60 3.86 15.95
C SER A 398 3.99 4.44 15.68
N PHE A 399 4.02 5.66 15.14
CA PHE A 399 5.24 6.40 14.86
C PHE A 399 5.19 7.80 15.44
N HIS A 400 6.32 8.27 15.97
CA HIS A 400 6.49 9.68 16.29
C HIS A 400 7.76 10.23 15.65
N LEU A 401 7.62 11.21 14.76
CA LEU A 401 8.71 11.98 14.19
C LEU A 401 9.01 13.23 15.01
N TYR A 402 10.20 13.30 15.58
CA TYR A 402 10.83 14.51 16.10
C TYR A 402 11.82 15.02 15.06
N TRP A 403 11.60 16.24 14.56
CA TRP A 403 12.52 16.84 13.60
C TRP A 403 13.09 18.14 14.15
N ASP A 404 14.33 18.08 14.61
CA ASP A 404 15.06 19.24 15.14
C ASP A 404 15.95 19.85 14.06
N THR A 405 15.94 21.18 13.95
CA THR A 405 16.75 21.91 12.97
C THR A 405 17.23 23.24 13.52
N THR A 406 18.46 23.61 13.19
CA THR A 406 19.04 24.92 13.47
C THR A 406 18.93 25.89 12.29
N TYR A 407 18.53 25.39 11.12
CA TYR A 407 18.41 26.21 9.92
C TYR A 407 17.12 27.05 9.93
N PRO A 408 17.16 28.32 9.47
CA PRO A 408 15.97 29.18 9.35
C PRO A 408 14.85 28.57 8.51
N ASP A 409 15.21 27.85 7.44
CA ASP A 409 14.28 27.13 6.54
C ASP A 409 14.28 25.61 6.80
N GLY A 410 14.68 25.20 7.99
CA GLY A 410 15.07 23.82 8.29
C GLY A 410 13.97 22.79 8.06
N HIS A 411 12.74 23.09 8.46
CA HIS A 411 11.59 22.19 8.26
C HIS A 411 10.96 22.35 6.87
N HIS A 412 11.78 22.32 5.83
CA HIS A 412 11.36 22.43 4.43
C HIS A 412 10.25 21.43 4.01
N GLN A 413 10.15 20.28 4.70
CA GLN A 413 9.09 19.27 4.53
C GLN A 413 8.03 19.27 5.64
N ALA A 414 7.88 20.35 6.43
CA ALA A 414 6.90 20.37 7.52
C ALA A 414 5.46 20.12 7.06
N HIS A 415 5.14 20.52 5.83
CA HIS A 415 3.83 20.27 5.21
C HIS A 415 3.58 18.78 4.98
N TRP A 416 4.61 18.02 4.58
CA TRP A 416 4.55 16.56 4.46
C TRP A 416 4.31 15.90 5.82
N GLY A 417 5.05 16.30 6.86
CA GLY A 417 4.85 15.76 8.22
C GLY A 417 3.46 16.08 8.78
N ARG A 418 2.94 17.29 8.57
CA ARG A 418 1.57 17.66 8.96
C ARG A 418 0.52 16.89 8.16
N ALA A 419 0.70 16.73 6.85
CA ALA A 419 -0.23 15.98 6.02
C ALA A 419 -0.31 14.50 6.44
N LEU A 420 0.81 13.89 6.82
CA LEU A 420 0.82 12.55 7.38
C LEU A 420 0.08 12.48 8.72
N LYS A 421 0.34 13.44 9.63
CA LYS A 421 -0.36 13.53 10.91
C LYS A 421 -1.88 13.70 10.75
N ASP A 422 -2.30 14.47 9.75
CA ASP A 422 -3.73 14.68 9.45
C ASP A 422 -4.38 13.45 8.79
N ALA A 423 -3.58 12.58 8.15
CA ALA A 423 -4.06 11.42 7.40
C ALA A 423 -4.00 10.10 8.19
N LEU A 424 -3.11 9.99 9.18
CA LEU A 424 -2.80 8.77 9.91
C LEU A 424 -2.98 8.96 11.41
N ASP A 425 -3.92 8.24 12.01
CA ASP A 425 -4.22 8.32 13.45
C ASP A 425 -3.05 7.83 14.33
N ASN A 426 -2.18 6.99 13.78
CA ASN A 426 -1.02 6.41 14.45
C ASN A 426 0.31 7.14 14.17
N PHE A 427 0.27 8.33 13.57
CA PHE A 427 1.46 9.14 13.27
C PHE A 427 1.44 10.48 14.01
N SER A 428 2.50 10.74 14.77
CA SER A 428 2.75 12.03 15.42
C SER A 428 3.95 12.74 14.84
N PHE A 429 3.87 14.08 14.76
CA PHE A 429 4.94 14.93 14.26
C PHE A 429 5.15 16.14 15.16
N THR A 430 6.39 16.30 15.63
CA THR A 430 6.83 17.38 16.52
C THR A 430 8.06 18.08 15.92
N PRO A 431 7.88 19.25 15.27
CA PRO A 431 9.00 20.06 14.80
C PRO A 431 9.66 20.81 15.96
N LEU A 432 11.00 20.78 16.01
CA LEU A 432 11.82 21.41 17.04
C LEU A 432 12.90 22.31 16.39
N MET A 433 13.33 23.34 17.11
CA MET A 433 14.42 24.26 16.69
C MET A 433 15.43 24.50 17.82
N SER A 434 15.63 23.50 18.67
CA SER A 434 16.52 23.59 19.82
C SER A 434 17.99 23.59 19.41
N GLY A 435 18.34 22.80 18.39
CA GLY A 435 19.73 22.51 18.03
C GLY A 435 20.47 21.69 19.09
N ARG A 436 19.76 21.16 20.09
CA ARG A 436 20.33 20.53 21.28
C ARG A 436 19.70 19.15 21.49
N PRO A 437 20.49 18.07 21.42
CA PRO A 437 20.00 16.72 21.65
C PRO A 437 19.32 16.56 23.02
N GLU A 438 19.78 17.28 24.05
CA GLU A 438 19.18 17.23 25.39
C GLU A 438 17.71 17.66 25.38
N ASP A 439 17.39 18.73 24.67
CA ASP A 439 16.04 19.30 24.62
C ASP A 439 15.10 18.36 23.84
N VAL A 440 15.58 17.83 22.71
CA VAL A 440 14.84 16.82 21.92
C VAL A 440 14.52 15.59 22.77
N ILE A 441 15.52 15.03 23.46
CA ILE A 441 15.33 13.84 24.27
C ILE A 441 14.44 14.10 25.50
N ALA A 442 14.46 15.32 26.05
CA ALA A 442 13.55 15.71 27.12
C ALA A 442 12.08 15.72 26.65
N VAL A 443 11.81 16.26 25.45
CA VAL A 443 10.47 16.23 24.84
C VAL A 443 10.04 14.79 24.53
N VAL A 444 10.92 14.00 23.91
CA VAL A 444 10.66 12.57 23.63
C VAL A 444 10.23 11.82 24.89
N ARG A 445 10.92 12.07 26.02
CA ARG A 445 10.60 11.44 27.32
C ARG A 445 9.27 11.91 27.88
N ALA A 446 8.97 13.21 27.76
CA ALA A 446 7.71 13.77 28.25
C ALA A 446 6.51 13.15 27.52
N ASP A 447 6.63 12.98 26.20
CA ASP A 447 5.57 12.43 25.35
C ASP A 447 5.41 10.90 25.50
N HIS A 448 6.50 10.17 25.80
CA HIS A 448 6.52 8.69 25.83
C HIS A 448 6.90 8.12 27.20
N SER A 449 6.20 8.56 28.26
CA SER A 449 6.41 8.06 29.63
C SER A 449 5.70 6.73 29.95
N GLY A 450 5.09 6.09 28.95
CA GLY A 450 4.35 4.84 29.07
C GLY A 450 5.23 3.59 29.22
N PRO A 451 4.63 2.41 29.42
CA PRO A 451 5.33 1.12 29.54
C PRO A 451 5.87 0.61 28.19
N ASP A 452 5.50 1.24 27.09
CA ASP A 452 5.90 0.85 25.75
C ASP A 452 7.42 0.93 25.62
N ARG A 453 7.99 -0.09 24.99
CA ARG A 453 9.41 -0.10 24.63
C ARG A 453 9.44 0.25 23.15
N PRO A 454 9.65 1.51 22.76
CA PRO A 454 9.76 1.88 21.36
C PRO A 454 11.15 1.53 20.81
N ARG A 455 11.26 1.49 19.48
CA ARG A 455 12.54 1.41 18.77
C ARG A 455 12.89 2.79 18.24
N TYR A 456 14.16 3.18 18.38
CA TYR A 456 14.64 4.52 18.07
C TYR A 456 15.45 4.52 16.78
N TYR A 457 15.11 5.42 15.88
CA TYR A 457 15.82 5.66 14.63
C TYR A 457 16.32 7.11 14.62
N LEU A 458 17.63 7.32 14.70
CA LEU A 458 18.24 8.64 14.76
C LEU A 458 19.06 8.89 13.51
N ALA A 459 18.87 10.04 12.87
CA ALA A 459 19.65 10.42 11.70
C ALA A 459 20.01 11.91 11.70
N GLY A 460 21.21 12.24 11.22
CA GLY A 460 21.71 13.61 11.11
C GLY A 460 23.21 13.73 11.35
N PRO A 461 23.71 14.93 11.73
CA PRO A 461 25.14 15.15 12.01
C PRO A 461 25.65 14.21 13.10
N ALA A 462 26.84 13.63 12.90
CA ALA A 462 27.39 12.59 13.77
C ALA A 462 27.45 12.99 15.25
N GLU A 463 27.84 14.24 15.54
CA GLU A 463 27.91 14.77 16.91
C GLU A 463 26.54 14.73 17.61
N LEU A 464 25.49 15.23 16.95
CA LEU A 464 24.14 15.30 17.51
C LEU A 464 23.53 13.91 17.69
N VAL A 465 23.67 13.05 16.69
CA VAL A 465 23.15 11.68 16.70
C VAL A 465 23.82 10.85 17.79
N GLN A 466 25.15 10.90 17.90
CA GLN A 466 25.89 10.17 18.94
C GLN A 466 25.52 10.68 20.34
N ARG A 467 25.38 12.00 20.50
CA ARG A 467 24.97 12.60 21.77
C ARG A 467 23.57 12.16 22.18
N ALA A 468 22.59 12.22 21.27
CA ALA A 468 21.24 11.73 21.50
C ALA A 468 21.22 10.23 21.85
N ALA A 469 22.03 9.40 21.17
CA ALA A 469 22.16 7.98 21.46
C ALA A 469 22.74 7.68 22.85
N VAL A 470 23.69 8.50 23.34
CA VAL A 470 24.18 8.42 24.72
C VAL A 470 23.06 8.75 25.71
N LEU A 471 22.34 9.85 25.49
CA LEU A 471 21.24 10.29 26.36
C LEU A 471 20.09 9.28 26.46
N LEU A 472 19.81 8.54 25.37
CA LEU A 472 18.85 7.43 25.38
C LEU A 472 19.36 6.23 26.17
N ARG A 473 20.64 5.87 26.03
CA ARG A 473 21.25 4.77 26.80
C ARG A 473 21.33 5.07 28.29
N ASP A 474 21.60 6.32 28.66
CA ASP A 474 21.60 6.78 30.05
C ASP A 474 20.21 6.67 30.70
N GLN A 475 19.14 6.56 29.90
CA GLN A 475 17.77 6.31 30.35
C GLN A 475 17.41 4.81 30.39
N GLY A 476 18.37 3.92 30.15
CA GLY A 476 18.16 2.48 30.16
C GLY A 476 17.64 1.89 28.85
N ILE A 477 17.64 2.66 27.74
CA ILE A 477 17.30 2.11 26.43
C ILE A 477 18.44 1.23 25.92
N GLU A 478 18.12 -0.02 25.57
CA GLU A 478 19.08 -0.99 25.08
C GLU A 478 19.64 -0.61 23.71
N LYS A 479 20.96 -0.81 23.50
CA LYS A 479 21.64 -0.47 22.23
C LYS A 479 20.99 -1.14 21.02
N ALA A 480 20.49 -2.37 21.15
CA ALA A 480 19.84 -3.11 20.07
C ALA A 480 18.54 -2.44 19.56
N ARG A 481 17.97 -1.51 20.36
CA ARG A 481 16.76 -0.76 20.02
C ARG A 481 17.06 0.62 19.47
N ILE A 482 18.32 0.97 19.25
CA ILE A 482 18.75 2.27 18.74
C ILE A 482 19.50 2.05 17.42
N LYS A 483 18.93 2.54 16.33
CA LYS A 483 19.55 2.59 15.00
C LYS A 483 20.03 4.02 14.75
N LEU A 484 21.25 4.16 14.22
CA LEU A 484 21.90 5.44 13.99
C LEU A 484 22.30 5.55 12.52
N GLU A 485 22.12 6.74 11.96
CA GLU A 485 22.64 7.12 10.65
C GLU A 485 23.35 8.47 10.75
N HIS A 486 24.52 8.55 10.15
CA HIS A 486 25.29 9.79 10.11
C HIS A 486 25.20 10.39 8.70
N THR A 487 24.79 11.65 8.63
CA THR A 487 24.83 12.41 7.38
C THR A 487 26.07 13.30 7.37
N ASP A 488 26.83 13.24 6.29
CA ASP A 488 27.96 14.15 6.05
C ASP A 488 27.40 15.53 5.68
N THR A 489 27.07 16.32 6.70
CA THR A 489 26.73 17.75 6.61
C THR A 489 27.92 18.63 6.92
#